data_AF-A0A8K0HTK5-F1
#
_entry.id   AF-A0A8K0HTK5-F1
#
_cell.length_a   1.000
_cell.length_b   1.000
_cell.length_c   1.000
_cell.angle_alpha   90.00
_cell.angle_beta   90.00
_cell.angle_gamma   90.00
#
_symmetry.space_group_name_H-M   'P 1'
#
loop_
_entity.id
_entity.type
_entity.pdbx_description
1 polymer ?
#
loop_
_entity_poly.entity_id
_entity_poly.type
_entity_poly.pdbx_seq_one_letter_code
_entity_poly.pdbx_strand_id
1 'polypeptide(L)'
;MACYRNPPDEFWKRVREEYDSRSEEQFKAYHLIAATKDRFPGMANQQLFNKVKKKGRDGWDTKDVITLLYIIWSGRPVCDGCGDLVTGVYFTCRTCFNCPGETFNVCPHCRQSGKFDHHHNDFVDNFNLLHVKREQLKQLQNVASGLRPLLKD
;
A
#
# COMPACT_ATOMS: atom_id res chain seq x y z
N MET A 1 14.09 18.11 -4.59
CA MET A 1 12.83 17.65 -5.23
C MET A 1 12.87 16.12 -5.27
N ALA A 2 12.15 15.44 -4.37
CA ALA A 2 11.95 14.00 -4.47
C ALA A 2 10.65 13.78 -5.26
N CYS A 3 10.74 13.91 -6.58
CA CYS A 3 9.71 13.43 -7.49
C CYS A 3 9.63 11.92 -7.26
N TYR A 4 8.47 11.43 -6.83
CA TYR A 4 8.07 10.02 -6.74
C TYR A 4 9.14 9.06 -7.26
N ARG A 5 10.01 8.52 -6.39
CA ARG A 5 10.98 7.50 -6.80
C ARG A 5 10.16 6.41 -7.46
N ASN A 6 10.48 6.11 -8.72
CA ASN A 6 9.81 5.09 -9.49
C ASN A 6 9.81 3.80 -8.64
N PRO A 7 8.65 3.31 -8.16
CA PRO A 7 8.62 2.10 -7.35
C PRO A 7 9.31 0.89 -7.99
N PRO A 8 9.40 0.71 -9.34
CA PRO A 8 10.09 -0.42 -9.95
C PRO A 8 11.56 -0.55 -9.57
N ASP A 9 12.36 0.52 -9.59
CA ASP A 9 13.83 0.35 -9.52
C ASP A 9 14.30 -0.02 -8.10
N GLU A 10 13.77 0.66 -7.09
CA GLU A 10 14.02 0.33 -5.68
C GLU A 10 13.38 -1.00 -5.30
N PHE A 11 12.19 -1.30 -5.83
CA PHE A 11 11.56 -2.61 -5.65
C PHE A 11 12.44 -3.72 -6.20
N TRP A 12 12.88 -3.63 -7.45
CA TRP A 12 13.69 -4.67 -8.08
C TRP A 12 15.09 -4.77 -7.47
N LYS A 13 15.66 -3.65 -7.00
CA LYS A 13 16.89 -3.66 -6.22
C LYS A 13 16.70 -4.45 -4.92
N ARG A 14 15.65 -4.15 -4.17
CA ARG A 14 15.32 -4.83 -2.91
C ARG A 14 14.98 -6.30 -3.13
N VAL A 15 14.23 -6.63 -4.20
CA VAL A 15 13.97 -8.02 -4.59
C VAL A 15 15.30 -8.72 -4.84
N ARG A 16 16.22 -8.19 -5.66
CA ARG A 16 17.53 -8.84 -5.88
C ARG A 16 18.34 -9.03 -4.59
N GLU A 17 18.41 -8.02 -3.74
CA GLU A 17 19.15 -8.10 -2.47
C GLU A 17 18.57 -9.14 -1.51
N GLU A 18 17.25 -9.17 -1.33
CA GLU A 18 16.56 -10.06 -0.37
C GLU A 18 16.23 -11.46 -0.94
N TYR A 19 16.07 -11.59 -2.27
CA TYR A 19 15.63 -12.81 -2.96
C TYR A 19 16.76 -13.60 -3.63
N ASP A 20 17.68 -12.97 -4.39
CA ASP A 20 18.75 -13.70 -5.12
C ASP A 20 19.80 -14.29 -4.18
N SER A 21 19.93 -13.77 -2.95
CA SER A 21 20.88 -14.30 -1.95
C SER A 21 20.52 -15.69 -1.42
N ARG A 22 19.40 -16.30 -1.86
CA ARG A 22 18.83 -17.50 -1.26
C ARG A 22 18.16 -18.43 -2.32
N SER A 23 18.68 -19.66 -2.56
CA SER A 23 18.06 -20.73 -3.41
C SER A 23 16.81 -21.47 -2.86
N GLU A 24 15.84 -21.78 -3.73
CA GLU A 24 14.46 -22.30 -3.48
C GLU A 24 13.39 -21.20 -3.33
N GLU A 25 13.03 -20.67 -4.50
CA GLU A 25 12.21 -19.49 -4.78
C GLU A 25 10.87 -19.41 -4.02
N GLN A 26 10.09 -20.48 -4.04
CA GLN A 26 8.75 -20.50 -3.45
C GLN A 26 8.78 -20.55 -1.92
N PHE A 27 9.68 -21.36 -1.36
CA PHE A 27 9.85 -21.52 0.09
C PHE A 27 10.33 -20.21 0.72
N LYS A 28 11.28 -19.53 0.06
CA LYS A 28 11.86 -18.27 0.54
C LYS A 28 10.90 -17.11 0.49
N ALA A 29 10.11 -17.01 -0.58
CA ALA A 29 9.04 -16.03 -0.67
C ALA A 29 8.01 -16.22 0.45
N TYR A 30 7.54 -17.45 0.66
CA TYR A 30 6.59 -17.74 1.73
C TYR A 30 7.13 -17.33 3.10
N HIS A 31 8.38 -17.67 3.41
CA HIS A 31 9.03 -17.27 4.66
C HIS A 31 9.24 -15.76 4.78
N LEU A 32 9.58 -15.06 3.69
CA LEU A 32 9.71 -13.60 3.66
C LEU A 32 8.35 -12.91 3.88
N ILE A 33 7.29 -13.44 3.28
CA ILE A 33 5.93 -12.95 3.47
C ILE A 33 5.47 -13.20 4.92
N ALA A 34 5.72 -14.38 5.46
CA ALA A 34 5.45 -14.68 6.86
C ALA A 34 6.23 -13.75 7.81
N ALA A 35 7.50 -13.46 7.52
CA ALA A 35 8.33 -12.53 8.31
C ALA A 35 7.92 -11.06 8.16
N THR A 36 7.17 -10.69 7.13
CA THR A 36 6.65 -9.33 6.93
C THR A 36 5.27 -9.13 7.56
N LYS A 37 4.66 -10.19 8.11
CA LYS A 37 3.36 -10.15 8.81
C LYS A 37 3.35 -9.15 9.96
N ASP A 38 4.44 -9.03 10.71
CA ASP A 38 4.56 -8.08 11.81
C ASP A 38 4.63 -6.62 11.34
N ARG A 39 5.12 -6.40 10.11
CA ARG A 39 5.17 -5.07 9.48
C ARG A 39 3.89 -4.71 8.74
N PHE A 40 3.13 -5.71 8.29
CA PHE A 40 1.93 -5.54 7.46
C PHE A 40 0.84 -6.54 7.89
N PRO A 41 0.23 -6.36 9.09
CA PRO A 41 -0.65 -7.34 9.70
C PRO A 41 -1.90 -7.68 8.85
N GLY A 42 -2.39 -6.73 8.05
CA GLY A 42 -3.52 -6.93 7.13
C GLY A 42 -3.20 -7.70 5.84
N MET A 43 -1.92 -7.99 5.58
CA MET A 43 -1.50 -8.61 4.30
C MET A 43 -1.21 -10.11 4.40
N ALA A 44 -1.26 -10.70 5.60
CA ALA A 44 -1.26 -12.14 5.78
C ALA A 44 -2.66 -12.75 5.57
N ASN A 45 -3.31 -12.41 4.46
CA ASN A 45 -4.68 -12.83 4.15
C ASN A 45 -4.72 -13.92 3.07
N GLN A 46 -5.24 -15.11 3.40
CA GLN A 46 -5.42 -16.23 2.45
C GLN A 46 -6.17 -15.84 1.17
N GLN A 47 -7.13 -14.90 1.22
CA GLN A 47 -7.84 -14.44 0.04
C GLN A 47 -6.93 -13.64 -0.90
N LEU A 48 -6.02 -12.82 -0.36
CA LEU A 48 -4.98 -12.14 -1.13
C LEU A 48 -4.07 -13.18 -1.82
N PHE A 49 -3.62 -14.21 -1.09
CA PHE A 49 -2.81 -15.28 -1.66
C PHE A 49 -3.52 -15.98 -2.82
N ASN A 50 -4.80 -16.33 -2.64
CA ASN A 50 -5.60 -17.00 -3.66
C ASN A 50 -5.89 -16.12 -4.89
N LYS A 51 -5.93 -14.79 -4.73
CA LYS A 51 -6.10 -13.85 -5.86
C LYS A 51 -4.84 -13.72 -6.70
N VAL A 52 -3.66 -13.74 -6.07
CA VAL A 52 -2.37 -13.65 -6.79
C VAL A 52 -2.06 -14.96 -7.50
N LYS A 53 -2.30 -16.11 -6.85
CA LYS A 53 -2.14 -17.42 -7.48
C LYS A 53 -3.19 -17.61 -8.58
N LYS A 54 -2.77 -17.69 -9.86
CA LYS A 54 -3.73 -17.99 -10.95
C LYS A 54 -4.40 -19.35 -10.73
N LYS A 55 -5.72 -19.39 -10.96
CA LYS A 55 -6.53 -20.60 -10.89
C LYS A 55 -6.00 -21.68 -11.85
N GLY A 56 -6.00 -22.94 -11.41
CA GLY A 56 -5.64 -24.10 -12.24
C GLY A 56 -4.15 -24.39 -12.37
N ARG A 57 -3.28 -23.77 -11.55
CA ARG A 57 -1.85 -24.10 -11.48
C ARG A 57 -1.50 -24.81 -10.17
N ASP A 58 -0.69 -25.86 -10.29
CA ASP A 58 -0.04 -26.51 -9.16
C ASP A 58 1.15 -25.64 -8.71
N GLY A 59 1.13 -25.19 -7.45
CA GLY A 59 2.19 -24.33 -6.89
C GLY A 59 2.14 -22.84 -7.27
N TRP A 60 3.20 -22.12 -6.87
CA TRP A 60 3.41 -20.69 -7.09
C TRP A 60 4.51 -20.49 -8.12
N ASP A 61 4.29 -19.75 -9.20
CA ASP A 61 5.43 -19.39 -10.06
C ASP A 61 6.20 -18.18 -9.49
N THR A 62 7.41 -17.94 -9.99
CA THR A 62 8.25 -16.81 -9.61
C THR A 62 7.54 -15.46 -9.79
N LYS A 63 6.61 -15.34 -10.75
CA LYS A 63 5.85 -14.11 -11.02
C LYS A 63 4.78 -13.87 -9.95
N ASP A 64 4.13 -14.92 -9.47
CA ASP A 64 3.14 -14.84 -8.39
C ASP A 64 3.81 -14.36 -7.09
N VAL A 65 5.00 -14.90 -6.80
CA VAL A 65 5.85 -14.47 -5.67
C VAL A 65 6.22 -12.99 -5.77
N ILE A 66 6.77 -12.56 -6.91
CA ILE A 66 7.17 -11.17 -7.13
C ILE A 66 5.96 -10.24 -7.01
N THR A 67 4.82 -10.62 -7.57
CA THR A 67 3.58 -9.85 -7.49
C THR A 67 3.14 -9.65 -6.04
N LEU A 68 3.23 -10.71 -5.23
CA LEU A 68 2.88 -10.64 -3.81
C LEU A 68 3.85 -9.76 -3.01
N LEU A 69 5.16 -9.87 -3.26
CA LEU A 69 6.16 -8.98 -2.66
C LEU A 69 5.92 -7.52 -3.04
N TYR A 70 5.56 -7.25 -4.30
CA TYR A 70 5.22 -5.92 -4.75
C TYR A 70 4.01 -5.36 -4.00
N ILE A 71 2.94 -6.15 -3.85
CA ILE A 71 1.74 -5.75 -3.12
C ILE A 71 2.06 -5.39 -1.66
N ILE A 72 2.82 -6.26 -0.98
CA ILE A 72 3.18 -6.09 0.44
C ILE A 72 4.08 -4.86 0.62
N TRP A 73 5.17 -4.78 -0.13
CA TRP A 73 6.16 -3.71 0.08
C TRP A 73 5.73 -2.35 -0.42
N SER A 74 4.82 -2.29 -1.40
CA SER A 74 4.23 -1.02 -1.82
C SER A 74 3.15 -0.50 -0.88
N GLY A 75 2.78 -1.28 0.16
CA GLY A 75 1.76 -0.87 1.13
C GLY A 75 0.38 -0.71 0.49
N ARG A 76 0.07 -1.50 -0.55
CA ARG A 76 -1.24 -1.44 -1.22
C ARG A 76 -2.36 -1.72 -0.21
N PRO A 77 -3.45 -0.94 -0.23
CA PRO A 77 -4.50 -1.11 0.76
C PRO A 77 -5.24 -2.43 0.56
N VAL A 78 -5.49 -3.09 1.68
CA VAL A 78 -6.46 -4.17 1.80
C VAL A 78 -7.75 -3.55 2.32
N CYS A 79 -8.90 -4.04 1.85
CA CYS A 79 -10.20 -3.61 2.34
C CYS A 79 -10.42 -4.11 3.76
N ASP A 80 -10.59 -3.21 4.73
CA ASP A 80 -10.88 -3.54 6.13
C ASP A 80 -12.29 -4.12 6.34
N GLY A 81 -13.17 -4.00 5.34
CA GLY A 81 -14.52 -4.59 5.37
C GLY A 81 -14.58 -6.06 4.93
N CYS A 82 -13.91 -6.40 3.83
CA CYS A 82 -13.97 -7.77 3.26
C CYS A 82 -12.63 -8.49 3.19
N GLY A 83 -11.52 -7.85 3.56
CA GLY A 83 -10.17 -8.40 3.46
C GLY A 83 -9.58 -8.41 2.04
N ASP A 84 -10.35 -8.01 1.02
CA ASP A 84 -9.85 -8.08 -0.34
C ASP A 84 -8.80 -7.00 -0.67
N LEU A 85 -7.78 -7.38 -1.42
CA LEU A 85 -6.86 -6.43 -2.05
C LEU A 85 -7.62 -5.44 -2.93
N VAL A 86 -7.35 -4.15 -2.74
CA VAL A 86 -7.91 -3.11 -3.61
C VAL A 86 -6.90 -2.76 -4.72
N THR A 87 -7.29 -3.01 -5.97
CA THR A 87 -6.43 -2.81 -7.15
C THR A 87 -6.65 -1.46 -7.84
N GLY A 88 -7.69 -0.72 -7.46
CA GLY A 88 -8.09 0.54 -8.10
C GLY A 88 -8.55 1.59 -7.10
N VAL A 89 -9.71 2.20 -7.37
CA VAL A 89 -10.35 3.15 -6.45
C VAL A 89 -10.63 2.47 -5.12
N TYR A 90 -10.28 3.14 -4.02
CA TYR A 90 -10.70 2.79 -2.67
C TYR A 90 -11.10 4.06 -1.93
N PHE A 91 -11.89 3.87 -0.88
CA PHE A 91 -12.23 4.92 0.05
C PHE A 91 -11.42 4.73 1.32
N THR A 92 -10.91 5.82 1.89
CA THR A 92 -10.20 5.78 3.16
C THR A 92 -10.83 6.76 4.14
N CYS A 93 -10.94 6.36 5.40
CA CYS A 93 -11.38 7.26 6.46
C CYS A 93 -10.33 8.38 6.62
N ARG A 94 -10.76 9.62 6.41
CA ARG A 94 -9.87 10.78 6.49
C ARG A 94 -9.33 10.98 7.91
N THR A 95 -10.13 10.71 8.93
CA THR A 95 -9.71 10.79 10.34
C THR A 95 -8.57 9.81 10.61
N CYS A 96 -8.77 8.52 10.35
CA CYS A 96 -7.72 7.51 10.52
C CYS A 96 -6.49 7.80 9.65
N PHE A 97 -6.67 8.21 8.40
CA PHE A 97 -5.55 8.52 7.50
C PHE A 97 -4.60 9.60 8.05
N ASN A 98 -5.08 10.53 8.87
CA ASN A 98 -4.23 11.56 9.48
C ASN A 98 -3.63 11.11 10.83
N CYS A 99 -4.04 9.98 11.38
CA CYS A 99 -3.48 9.38 12.58
C CYS A 99 -2.25 8.52 12.23
N PRO A 100 -1.08 8.76 12.83
CA PRO A 100 0.12 7.97 12.54
C PRO A 100 -0.10 6.47 12.80
N GLY A 101 0.17 5.64 11.80
CA GLY A 101 0.09 4.18 11.93
C GLY A 101 -1.32 3.60 11.80
N GLU A 102 -2.35 4.44 11.60
CA GLU A 102 -3.71 3.98 11.39
C GLU A 102 -4.18 4.30 9.97
N THR A 103 -4.85 3.35 9.34
CA THR A 103 -5.64 3.60 8.12
C THR A 103 -6.86 2.71 8.16
N PHE A 104 -7.98 3.18 7.63
CA PHE A 104 -9.15 2.36 7.44
C PHE A 104 -9.64 2.53 6.00
N ASN A 105 -9.40 1.52 5.18
CA ASN A 105 -9.61 1.53 3.73
C ASN A 105 -10.72 0.54 3.38
N VAL A 106 -11.64 0.94 2.52
CA VAL A 106 -12.72 0.08 2.03
C VAL A 106 -12.80 0.13 0.52
N CYS A 107 -13.07 -1.04 -0.09
CA CYS A 107 -13.32 -1.12 -1.52
C CYS A 107 -14.68 -0.49 -1.88
N PRO A 108 -14.93 -0.16 -3.16
CA PRO A 108 -16.20 0.43 -3.58
C PRO A 108 -17.43 -0.40 -3.22
N HIS A 109 -17.30 -1.74 -3.24
CA HIS A 109 -18.39 -2.65 -2.88
C HIS A 109 -18.74 -2.57 -1.38
N CYS A 110 -17.75 -2.64 -0.49
CA CYS A 110 -17.97 -2.46 0.95
C CYS A 110 -18.49 -1.06 1.26
N ARG A 111 -17.98 -0.02 0.59
CA ARG A 111 -18.47 1.36 0.75
C ARG A 111 -19.95 1.48 0.39
N GLN A 112 -20.36 0.94 -0.76
CA GLN A 112 -21.74 1.03 -1.24
C GLN A 112 -22.72 0.20 -0.40
N SER A 113 -22.28 -0.98 0.06
CA SER A 113 -23.12 -1.89 0.84
C SER A 113 -23.17 -1.57 2.34
N GLY A 114 -22.28 -0.71 2.83
CA GLY A 114 -22.14 -0.43 4.27
C GLY A 114 -21.62 -1.63 5.08
N LYS A 115 -21.06 -2.65 4.43
CA LYS A 115 -20.58 -3.89 5.07
C LYS A 115 -19.16 -3.72 5.60
N PHE A 116 -19.01 -2.89 6.63
CA PHE A 116 -17.79 -2.71 7.41
C PHE A 116 -18.16 -2.07 8.74
N ASP A 117 -17.45 -2.42 9.81
CA ASP A 117 -17.66 -1.82 11.13
C ASP A 117 -16.61 -0.73 11.37
N HIS A 118 -17.06 0.53 11.37
CA HIS A 118 -16.20 1.67 11.58
C HIS A 118 -16.97 2.86 12.18
N HIS A 119 -16.37 3.50 13.18
CA HIS A 119 -17.00 4.61 13.91
C HIS A 119 -17.06 5.93 13.13
N HIS A 120 -16.09 6.19 12.24
CA HIS A 120 -16.06 7.42 11.47
C HIS A 120 -16.85 7.31 10.16
N ASN A 121 -17.43 8.42 9.71
CA ASN A 121 -18.21 8.50 8.47
C ASN A 121 -17.55 9.36 7.38
N ASP A 122 -16.36 9.89 7.64
CA ASP A 122 -15.63 10.83 6.79
C ASP A 122 -14.72 10.11 5.77
N PHE A 123 -15.34 9.34 4.88
CA PHE A 123 -14.62 8.63 3.82
C PHE A 123 -14.37 9.53 2.61
N VAL A 124 -13.14 9.48 2.08
CA VAL A 124 -12.74 10.11 0.82
C VAL A 124 -12.13 9.07 -0.10
N ASP A 125 -12.33 9.20 -1.41
CA ASP A 125 -11.62 8.35 -2.36
C ASP A 125 -10.13 8.74 -2.47
N ASN A 126 -9.32 7.78 -2.88
CA ASN A 126 -7.88 7.92 -2.97
C ASN A 126 -7.40 8.96 -4.01
N PHE A 127 -8.19 9.25 -5.05
CA PHE A 127 -7.83 10.27 -6.05
C PHE A 127 -8.01 11.67 -5.49
N ASN A 128 -9.14 11.92 -4.83
CA ASN A 128 -9.39 13.18 -4.14
C ASN A 128 -8.39 13.42 -3.01
N LEU A 129 -8.06 12.39 -2.23
CA LEU A 129 -7.05 12.48 -1.20
C LEU A 129 -5.68 12.86 -1.78
N LEU A 130 -5.26 12.21 -2.88
CA LEU A 130 -4.00 12.50 -3.55
C LEU A 130 -3.98 13.94 -4.11
N HIS A 131 -5.11 14.41 -4.66
CA HIS A 131 -5.25 15.78 -5.13
C HIS A 131 -5.07 16.79 -3.98
N VAL A 132 -5.78 16.62 -2.87
CA VAL A 132 -5.66 17.49 -1.68
C VAL A 132 -4.23 17.51 -1.15
N LYS A 133 -3.57 16.36 -1.05
CA LYS A 133 -2.16 16.29 -0.60
C LYS A 133 -1.21 17.01 -1.56
N ARG A 134 -1.42 16.92 -2.87
CA ARG A 134 -0.64 17.67 -3.86
C ARG A 134 -0.78 19.18 -3.68
N GLU A 135 -2.00 19.66 -3.47
CA GLU A 135 -2.24 21.09 -3.25
C GLU A 135 -1.64 21.57 -1.92
N GLN A 136 -1.76 20.80 -0.84
CA GLN A 136 -1.12 21.09 0.44
C GLN A 136 0.41 21.20 0.30
N LEU A 137 1.03 20.28 -0.44
CA LEU A 137 2.48 20.32 -0.69
C LEU A 137 2.91 21.56 -1.47
N LYS A 138 2.13 21.98 -2.48
CA LYS A 138 2.39 23.23 -3.21
C LYS A 138 2.31 24.44 -2.28
N GLN A 139 1.29 24.51 -1.43
CA GLN A 139 1.13 25.59 -0.47
C GLN A 139 2.31 25.67 0.51
N LEU A 140 2.73 24.53 1.07
CA LEU A 140 3.89 24.46 1.96
C LEU A 140 5.20 24.88 1.27
N GLN A 141 5.38 24.52 0.01
CA GLN A 141 6.53 24.95 -0.79
C GLN A 141 6.54 26.46 -1.03
N ASN A 142 5.38 27.05 -1.30
CA ASN A 142 5.23 28.50 -1.47
C ASN A 142 5.56 29.25 -0.17
N VAL A 143 5.05 28.78 0.96
CA VAL A 143 5.37 29.34 2.30
C VAL A 143 6.86 29.23 2.59
N ALA A 144 7.46 28.05 2.40
CA ALA A 144 8.89 27.84 2.64
C ALA A 144 9.79 28.68 1.70
N SER A 145 9.31 29.00 0.50
CA SER A 145 10.02 29.87 -0.45
C SER A 145 9.87 31.35 -0.08
N GLY A 146 8.73 31.75 0.49
CA GLY A 146 8.48 33.10 1.01
C GLY A 146 9.16 33.38 2.37
N LEU A 147 9.42 32.37 3.20
CA LEU A 147 10.17 32.51 4.45
C LEU A 147 11.70 32.53 4.23
N ARG A 148 12.19 31.98 3.12
CA ARG A 148 13.63 31.86 2.82
C ARG A 148 14.38 33.20 2.73
N PRO A 149 13.78 34.31 2.27
CA PRO A 149 14.38 35.64 2.32
C PRO A 149 14.43 36.26 3.73
N LEU A 150 13.56 35.84 4.65
CA LEU A 150 13.39 36.42 5.99
C LEU A 150 14.28 35.78 7.07
N LEU A 151 14.98 34.71 6.74
CA LEU A 151 15.90 33.98 7.63
C LEU A 151 17.38 34.20 7.26
N LYS A 152 17.67 35.21 6.45
CA LYS A 152 19.03 35.53 5.96
C LYS A 152 19.70 36.70 6.70
N ASP A 153 19.13 37.12 7.83
CA ASP A 153 19.72 38.11 8.73
C ASP A 153 20.40 37.44 9.93
#